data_AF-A0A453B0V7-F1
#
_entry.id   AF-A0A453B0V7-F1
#
_cell.length_a   1.000
_cell.length_b   1.000
_cell.length_c   1.000
_cell.angle_alpha   90.00
_cell.angle_beta   90.00
_cell.angle_gamma   90.00
#
_symmetry.space_group_name_H-M   'P 1'
#
loop_
_entity.id
_entity.type
_entity.pdbx_description
1 polymer ?
#
loop_
_entity_poly.entity_id
_entity_poly.type
_entity_poly.pdbx_seq_one_letter_code
_entity_poly.pdbx_strand_id
1 'polypeptide(L)'
;MVPRDMVNAPAERLHVQGSVVNRKCEKKVPKKIHKSEREKRKRGTQNDLFNELGAMLEPDRQNNGKACVLGDTTRILKDLVSQVESLRKENSTLKNESHYVVLERN
;
A
#
# COMPACT_ATOMS: atom_id res chain seq x y z
N MET A 1 65.19 -47.26 5.39
CA MET A 1 65.52 -46.32 6.49
C MET A 1 64.91 -44.98 6.14
N VAL A 2 64.05 -44.44 7.00
CA VAL A 2 63.61 -43.02 7.05
C VAL A 2 64.05 -42.59 8.46
N PRO A 3 64.49 -41.35 8.79
CA PRO A 3 63.81 -40.09 8.42
C PRO A 3 64.70 -38.81 8.42
N ARG A 4 64.02 -37.64 8.41
CA ARG A 4 64.42 -36.31 8.96
C ARG A 4 65.05 -35.31 7.97
N ASP A 5 64.73 -34.02 7.98
CA ASP A 5 63.80 -33.21 8.77
C ASP A 5 63.70 -31.79 8.13
N MET A 6 62.52 -31.19 8.28
CA MET A 6 62.27 -29.81 8.73
C MET A 6 62.86 -28.59 8.00
N VAL A 7 61.92 -27.91 7.34
CA VAL A 7 61.66 -26.46 7.32
C VAL A 7 62.35 -25.63 8.42
N ASN A 8 63.06 -24.57 8.02
CA ASN A 8 63.11 -23.30 8.77
C ASN A 8 63.49 -22.10 7.86
N ALA A 9 62.69 -21.03 7.90
CA ALA A 9 62.96 -19.70 7.31
C ALA A 9 63.86 -18.87 8.29
N PRO A 10 64.35 -17.61 8.05
CA PRO A 10 63.55 -16.45 7.61
C PRO A 10 64.27 -15.30 6.83
N ALA A 11 63.44 -14.31 6.43
CA ALA A 11 63.68 -12.85 6.31
C ALA A 11 64.69 -12.28 5.28
N GLU A 12 64.19 -11.43 4.37
CA GLU A 12 64.47 -9.99 4.40
C GLU A 12 63.54 -9.18 3.48
N ARG A 13 63.29 -7.93 3.89
CA ARG A 13 62.22 -7.02 3.46
C ARG A 13 62.57 -6.28 2.17
N LEU A 14 61.58 -5.97 1.32
CA LEU A 14 61.54 -4.66 0.66
C LEU A 14 60.10 -4.12 0.55
N HIS A 15 60.00 -2.87 1.01
CA HIS A 15 58.86 -2.00 1.12
C HIS A 15 58.66 -1.28 -0.21
N VAL A 16 57.51 -1.45 -0.88
CA VAL A 16 57.05 -0.51 -1.91
C VAL A 16 55.57 -0.22 -1.73
N GLN A 17 55.35 1.02 -1.34
CA GLN A 17 54.09 1.73 -1.16
C GLN A 17 53.38 1.92 -2.51
N GLY A 18 52.20 1.32 -2.66
CA GLY A 18 51.30 1.50 -3.79
C GLY A 18 49.87 1.66 -3.31
N SER A 19 49.45 2.92 -3.24
CA SER A 19 48.15 3.49 -2.86
C SER A 19 47.03 2.56 -2.33
N VAL A 20 46.65 2.83 -1.09
CA VAL A 20 45.36 2.47 -0.50
C VAL A 20 44.27 3.13 -1.33
N VAL A 21 43.78 2.44 -2.36
CA VAL A 21 42.49 2.77 -2.96
C VAL A 21 41.46 2.27 -1.95
N ASN A 22 41.01 3.19 -1.10
CA ASN A 22 39.85 3.06 -0.25
C ASN A 22 38.67 2.67 -1.14
N ARG A 23 38.51 1.37 -1.40
CA ARG A 23 37.21 0.81 -1.73
C ARG A 23 36.40 1.03 -0.48
N LYS A 24 35.78 2.20 -0.39
CA LYS A 24 34.64 2.43 0.49
C LYS A 24 33.81 1.18 0.30
N CYS A 25 33.77 0.36 1.34
CA CYS A 25 32.80 -0.69 1.45
C CYS A 25 31.47 0.05 1.45
N GLU A 26 30.94 0.34 0.26
CA GLU A 26 29.53 0.46 0.06
C GLU A 26 29.00 -0.90 0.49
N LYS A 27 28.73 -1.00 1.79
CA LYS A 27 27.98 -2.08 2.40
C LYS A 27 26.71 -2.08 1.57
N LYS A 28 26.67 -2.93 0.52
CA LYS A 28 25.52 -3.06 -0.35
C LYS A 28 24.37 -3.35 0.59
N VAL A 29 23.53 -2.34 0.84
CA VAL A 29 22.47 -2.46 1.84
C VAL A 29 21.73 -3.74 1.48
N PRO A 30 21.71 -4.74 2.39
CA PRO A 30 21.22 -6.07 2.07
C PRO A 30 19.92 -5.96 1.28
N LYS A 31 19.83 -6.62 0.12
CA LYS A 31 18.64 -6.54 -0.76
C LYS A 31 17.32 -6.76 0.02
N LYS A 32 17.40 -7.51 1.12
CA LYS A 32 16.31 -7.73 2.07
C LYS A 32 15.81 -6.44 2.75
N ILE A 33 16.69 -5.53 3.18
CA ILE A 33 16.33 -4.22 3.77
C ILE A 33 15.61 -3.35 2.73
N HIS A 34 16.08 -3.33 1.49
CA HIS A 34 15.39 -2.60 0.40
C HIS A 34 13.99 -3.17 0.11
N LYS A 35 13.81 -4.49 0.23
CA LYS A 35 12.50 -5.13 0.07
C LYS A 35 11.57 -4.84 1.24
N SER A 36 12.06 -4.87 2.49
CA SER A 36 11.25 -4.57 3.67
C SER A 36 10.79 -3.12 3.69
N GLU A 37 11.65 -2.16 3.34
CA GLU A 37 11.30 -0.75 3.28
C GLU A 37 10.25 -0.46 2.20
N ARG A 38 10.39 -1.09 1.02
CA ARG A 38 9.39 -1.00 -0.04
C ARG A 38 8.03 -1.53 0.42
N GLU A 39 8.00 -2.69 1.06
CA GLU A 39 6.77 -3.30 1.55
C GLU A 39 6.15 -2.50 2.71
N LYS A 40 6.96 -1.93 3.59
CA LYS A 40 6.49 -1.02 4.66
C LYS A 40 5.77 0.19 4.05
N ARG A 41 6.35 0.83 3.03
CA ARG A 41 5.71 1.95 2.33
C ARG A 41 4.41 1.54 1.67
N LYS A 42 4.40 0.40 0.96
CA LYS A 42 3.19 -0.13 0.31
C LYS A 42 2.05 -0.37 1.32
N ARG A 43 2.35 -1.03 2.44
CA ARG A 43 1.34 -1.26 3.51
C ARG A 43 0.92 0.03 4.19
N GLY A 44 1.82 1.00 4.35
CA GLY A 44 1.50 2.34 4.85
C GLY A 44 0.42 3.00 4.01
N THR A 45 0.68 3.18 2.72
CA THR A 45 -0.29 3.76 1.78
C THR A 45 -1.62 3.00 1.76
N GLN A 46 -1.59 1.66 1.79
CA GLN A 46 -2.83 0.88 1.83
C GLN A 46 -3.61 1.09 3.14
N ASN A 47 -2.93 1.17 4.28
CA ASN A 47 -3.57 1.42 5.57
C ASN A 47 -4.19 2.82 5.62
N ASP A 48 -3.52 3.82 5.05
CA ASP A 48 -4.04 5.19 4.98
C ASP A 48 -5.38 5.22 4.23
N LEU A 49 -5.47 4.53 3.09
CA LEU A 49 -6.72 4.39 2.33
C LEU A 49 -7.83 3.67 3.12
N PHE A 50 -7.48 2.62 3.89
CA PHE A 50 -8.46 1.93 4.75
C PHE A 50 -8.97 2.83 5.89
N ASN A 51 -8.09 3.66 6.45
CA ASN A 51 -8.45 4.59 7.52
C ASN A 51 -9.37 5.70 6.99
N GLU A 52 -9.03 6.29 5.84
CA GLU A 52 -9.85 7.30 5.16
C GLU A 52 -11.23 6.73 4.81
N LEU A 53 -11.26 5.53 4.20
CA LEU A 53 -12.51 4.85 3.88
C LEU A 53 -13.33 4.58 5.13
N GLY A 54 -12.71 4.08 6.21
CA GLY A 54 -13.38 3.82 7.48
C GLY A 54 -13.98 5.09 8.10
N ALA A 55 -13.25 6.21 8.07
CA ALA A 55 -13.72 7.49 8.60
C ALA A 55 -14.94 8.04 7.83
N MET A 56 -15.05 7.78 6.53
CA MET A 56 -16.22 8.16 5.73
C MET A 56 -17.46 7.31 6.03
N LEU A 57 -17.31 6.10 6.55
CA LEU A 57 -18.44 5.20 6.77
C LEU A 57 -19.24 5.56 8.02
N GLU A 58 -18.58 5.84 9.15
CA GLU A 58 -19.19 6.40 10.38
C GLU A 58 -18.07 6.74 11.40
N PRO A 59 -17.97 7.97 11.94
CA PRO A 59 -16.91 8.38 12.86
C PRO A 59 -16.89 7.61 14.19
N ASP A 60 -18.04 7.17 14.70
CA ASP A 60 -18.19 6.57 16.04
C ASP A 60 -18.23 5.03 16.03
N ARG A 61 -17.86 4.41 14.90
CA ARG A 61 -18.00 2.97 14.72
C ARG A 61 -17.00 2.19 15.57
N GLN A 62 -17.52 1.24 16.36
CA GLN A 62 -16.71 0.36 17.24
C GLN A 62 -15.98 -0.78 16.47
N ASN A 63 -16.37 -1.05 15.22
CA ASN A 63 -15.87 -2.18 14.42
C ASN A 63 -15.02 -1.71 13.23
N ASN A 64 -13.76 -1.34 13.42
CA ASN A 64 -12.93 -0.80 12.33
C ASN A 64 -12.07 -1.87 11.62
N GLY A 65 -12.54 -3.12 11.59
CA GLY A 65 -11.86 -4.20 10.88
C GLY A 65 -11.89 -4.02 9.37
N LYS A 66 -10.76 -4.25 8.69
CA LYS A 66 -10.63 -4.08 7.21
C LYS A 66 -11.70 -4.81 6.40
N ALA A 67 -12.01 -6.05 6.76
CA ALA A 67 -13.05 -6.83 6.09
C ALA A 67 -14.43 -6.19 6.25
N CYS A 68 -14.72 -5.65 7.45
CA CYS A 68 -15.98 -4.99 7.71
C CYS A 68 -16.08 -3.65 6.98
N VAL A 69 -15.01 -2.85 6.95
CA VAL A 69 -14.95 -1.61 6.16
C VAL A 69 -15.32 -1.90 4.71
N LEU A 70 -14.71 -2.89 4.07
CA LEU A 70 -15.03 -3.24 2.68
C LEU A 70 -16.46 -3.75 2.51
N GLY A 71 -16.93 -4.59 3.42
CA GLY A 71 -18.29 -5.13 3.39
C GLY A 71 -19.35 -4.04 3.52
N ASP A 72 -19.16 -3.13 4.48
CA ASP A 72 -20.06 -2.01 4.72
C ASP A 72 -20.03 -1.01 3.57
N THR A 73 -18.85 -0.63 3.05
CA THR A 73 -18.74 0.21 1.84
C THR A 73 -19.51 -0.41 0.69
N THR A 74 -19.34 -1.72 0.45
CA THR A 74 -20.01 -2.41 -0.65
C THR A 74 -21.53 -2.40 -0.48
N ARG A 75 -22.02 -2.64 0.74
CA ARG A 75 -23.46 -2.59 1.05
C ARG A 75 -24.01 -1.19 0.81
N ILE A 76 -23.38 -0.18 1.41
CA ILE A 76 -23.82 1.22 1.33
C ILE A 76 -23.82 1.70 -0.12
N LEU A 77 -22.80 1.38 -0.92
CA LEU A 77 -22.78 1.73 -2.33
C LEU A 77 -23.95 1.13 -3.11
N LYS A 78 -24.29 -0.14 -2.87
CA LYS A 78 -25.45 -0.78 -3.52
C LYS A 78 -26.77 -0.11 -3.11
N ASP A 79 -26.92 0.18 -1.82
CA ASP A 79 -28.12 0.83 -1.29
C ASP A 79 -28.28 2.24 -1.86
N LEU A 80 -27.18 3.01 -1.97
CA LEU A 80 -27.18 4.35 -2.56
C LEU A 80 -27.50 4.30 -4.05
N VAL A 81 -26.92 3.36 -4.80
CA VAL A 81 -27.24 3.17 -6.23
C VAL A 81 -28.73 2.86 -6.41
N SER A 82 -29.29 1.94 -5.60
CA SER A 82 -30.71 1.61 -5.64
C SER A 82 -31.60 2.82 -5.30
N GLN A 83 -31.22 3.62 -4.30
CA GLN A 83 -31.95 4.85 -3.94
C GLN A 83 -31.94 5.87 -5.07
N VAL A 84 -30.79 6.07 -5.73
CA VAL A 84 -30.68 6.98 -6.88
C VAL A 84 -31.57 6.52 -8.03
N GLU A 85 -31.62 5.22 -8.32
CA GLU A 85 -32.49 4.68 -9.37
C GLU A 85 -33.98 4.88 -9.06
N SER A 86 -34.41 4.58 -7.84
CA SER A 86 -35.79 4.82 -7.38
C SER A 86 -36.17 6.30 -7.47
N LEU A 87 -35.32 7.20 -6.97
CA LEU A 87 -35.55 8.65 -7.03
C LEU A 87 -35.64 9.16 -8.47
N ARG A 88 -34.84 8.62 -9.40
CA ARG A 88 -34.92 8.98 -10.82
C ARG A 88 -36.26 8.56 -11.42
N LYS A 89 -36.76 7.38 -11.06
CA LYS A 89 -38.07 6.88 -11.51
C LYS A 89 -39.20 7.76 -10.95
N GLU A 90 -39.20 8.03 -9.66
CA GLU A 90 -40.19 8.87 -8.99
C GLU A 90 -40.21 10.30 -9.57
N ASN A 91 -39.04 10.89 -9.79
CA ASN A 91 -38.92 12.21 -10.42
C ASN A 91 -39.49 12.22 -11.85
N SER A 92 -39.25 11.17 -12.63
CA SER A 92 -39.86 11.04 -13.96
C SER A 92 -41.39 10.93 -13.89
N THR A 93 -41.93 10.15 -12.94
CA THR A 93 -43.37 10.03 -12.72
C THR A 93 -43.98 11.38 -12.34
N LEU A 94 -43.41 12.07 -11.35
CA LEU A 94 -43.87 13.38 -10.89
C LEU A 94 -43.83 14.44 -12.00
N LYS A 95 -42.80 14.43 -12.84
CA LYS A 95 -42.72 15.33 -14.01
C LYS A 95 -43.82 15.07 -15.02
N ASN A 96 -44.11 13.80 -15.31
CA ASN A 96 -45.18 13.43 -16.24
C ASN A 96 -46.56 13.83 -15.70
N GLU A 97 -46.82 13.57 -14.42
CA GLU A 97 -48.05 13.98 -13.75
C GLU A 97 -48.21 15.50 -13.74
N SER A 98 -47.15 16.23 -13.39
CA SER A 98 -47.16 17.70 -13.42
C SER A 98 -47.45 18.24 -14.83
N HIS A 99 -46.85 17.65 -15.87
CA HIS A 99 -47.11 18.04 -17.26
C HIS A 99 -48.56 17.78 -17.65
N TYR A 100 -49.12 16.63 -17.26
CA TYR A 100 -50.52 16.29 -17.53
C TYR A 100 -51.48 17.27 -16.85
N VAL A 101 -51.24 17.60 -15.58
CA VAL A 101 -52.03 18.60 -14.84
C VAL A 101 -51.96 19.98 -15.50
N VAL A 102 -50.80 20.40 -16.00
CA VAL A 102 -50.67 21.67 -16.73
C VAL A 102 -51.48 21.66 -18.04
N LEU A 103 -51.47 20.54 -18.78
CA LEU A 103 -52.25 20.41 -20.01
C LEU A 103 -53.76 20.43 -19.77
N GLU A 104 -54.26 19.81 -18.69
CA GLU A 104 -55.69 19.81 -18.35
C GLU A 104 -56.20 21.16 -17.83
N ARG A 105 -55.29 22.08 -17.46
CA ARG A 105 -55.63 23.38 -16.85
C ARG A 105 -55.50 24.57 -17.80
N ASN A 106 -55.02 24.36 -19.03
CA ASN A 106 -54.92 25.36 -20.11
C ASN A 106 -56.06 25.17 -21.13
#